data_AF-A0A4S2CZY8-F1
#
_entry.id   AF-A0A4S2CZY8-F1
#
_cell.length_a   1.000
_cell.length_b   1.000
_cell.length_c   1.000
_cell.angle_alpha   90.00
_cell.angle_beta   90.00
_cell.angle_gamma   90.00
#
_symmetry.space_group_name_H-M   'P 1'
#
loop_
_entity.id
_entity.type
_entity.pdbx_description
1 polymer ?
#
loop_
_entity_poly.entity_id
_entity_poly.type
_entity_poly.pdbx_seq_one_letter_code
_entity_poly.pdbx_strand_id
1 'polypeptide(L)'
;MIEETFTFRGKIPERVCNGWARSGHVSGERLEALMTDDELDIRLNRMADRLPSAVEAEAGHVARDTMPPRLRRGRAPRAPWVLPVVVAGGLALTAGASTAVVAMSHWAGVSMPAQNIRNTQPIPVTWTTPTGHTEQCRVWIELRHPTTGDAATLDAAITAHDWGGLGQDLYNAAPVGAGADDPDGEERVSGALAPVVQAFAEQTFPGIGWLGENAASDARAVDAWGMTCAPAS
;
A
#
# COMPACT_ATOMS: atom_id res chain seq x y z
N MET A 1 36.54 20.91 -44.57
CA MET A 1 35.33 20.88 -43.72
C MET A 1 34.82 19.46 -43.79
N ILE A 2 35.15 18.66 -42.77
CA ILE A 2 34.89 17.22 -42.77
C ILE A 2 33.64 17.02 -41.89
N GLU A 3 32.55 16.60 -42.51
CA GLU A 3 31.34 16.14 -41.83
C GLU A 3 31.57 14.70 -41.36
N GLU A 4 31.61 14.47 -40.06
CA GLU A 4 31.54 13.12 -39.48
C GLU A 4 30.09 12.74 -39.23
N THR A 5 29.58 11.79 -40.02
CA THR A 5 28.28 11.14 -39.84
C THR A 5 28.45 9.98 -38.86
N PHE A 6 28.06 10.16 -37.60
CA PHE A 6 28.09 9.07 -36.61
C PHE A 6 26.82 8.21 -36.75
N THR A 7 26.97 7.02 -37.31
CA THR A 7 25.89 6.03 -37.48
C THR A 7 26.00 4.97 -36.39
N PHE A 8 25.13 5.02 -35.37
CA PHE A 8 25.13 4.03 -34.28
C PHE A 8 24.36 2.78 -34.71
N ARG A 9 25.06 1.78 -35.28
CA ARG A 9 24.58 0.40 -35.45
C ARG A 9 25.05 -0.45 -34.27
N GLY A 10 24.32 -0.41 -33.16
CA GLY A 10 24.49 -1.33 -32.04
C GLY A 10 23.71 -2.61 -32.28
N LYS A 11 24.40 -3.70 -32.65
CA LYS A 11 23.89 -5.07 -32.58
C LYS A 11 23.70 -5.47 -31.11
N ILE A 12 22.48 -5.79 -30.71
CA ILE A 12 22.19 -6.47 -29.45
C ILE A 12 22.60 -7.94 -29.62
N PRO A 13 23.50 -8.51 -28.78
CA PRO A 13 23.78 -9.94 -28.84
C PRO A 13 22.62 -10.73 -28.22
N GLU A 14 21.97 -11.53 -29.05
CA GLU A 14 21.19 -12.71 -28.64
C GLU A 14 22.10 -13.76 -27.97
N ARG A 15 21.51 -14.53 -27.05
CA ARG A 15 22.00 -15.73 -26.33
C ARG A 15 22.78 -15.39 -25.06
N VAL A 16 22.38 -15.86 -23.86
CA VAL A 16 22.18 -17.28 -23.51
C VAL A 16 21.03 -17.46 -22.50
N CYS A 17 19.92 -18.03 -22.97
CA CYS A 17 19.09 -18.92 -22.16
C CYS A 17 19.69 -20.32 -22.31
N ASN A 18 20.12 -20.96 -21.21
CA ASN A 18 20.15 -22.43 -21.00
C ASN A 18 21.02 -22.75 -19.77
N GLY A 19 20.39 -23.22 -18.70
CA GLY A 19 21.14 -23.67 -17.53
C GLY A 19 20.35 -24.40 -16.45
N TRP A 20 19.13 -24.90 -16.70
CA TRP A 20 18.43 -25.76 -15.74
C TRP A 20 17.84 -26.98 -16.46
N ALA A 21 18.57 -28.10 -16.44
CA ALA A 21 18.00 -29.41 -16.74
C ALA A 21 18.75 -30.52 -15.98
N ARG A 22 17.96 -31.29 -15.22
CA ARG A 22 18.20 -32.60 -14.56
C ARG A 22 18.87 -32.51 -13.18
N SER A 23 18.39 -33.15 -12.12
CA SER A 23 17.52 -34.31 -12.01
C SER A 23 16.82 -34.31 -10.64
N GLY A 24 15.51 -34.56 -10.62
CA GLY A 24 14.70 -34.64 -9.41
C GLY A 24 13.28 -35.02 -9.78
N HIS A 25 13.10 -36.27 -10.20
CA HIS A 25 11.79 -36.86 -10.48
C HIS A 25 11.03 -36.98 -9.14
N VAL A 26 10.28 -35.95 -8.78
CA VAL A 26 9.26 -36.02 -7.73
C VAL A 26 7.97 -36.38 -8.43
N SER A 27 7.52 -37.61 -8.18
CA SER A 27 6.23 -38.13 -8.59
C SER A 27 5.13 -37.14 -8.26
N GLY A 28 4.43 -36.67 -9.30
CA GLY A 28 3.17 -35.98 -9.15
C GLY A 28 2.15 -36.91 -8.51
N GLU A 29 1.70 -36.54 -7.32
CA GLU A 29 0.44 -36.95 -6.70
C GLU A 29 0.34 -36.21 -5.36
N ARG A 30 -0.33 -35.04 -5.34
CA ARG A 30 -1.25 -34.56 -4.28
C ARG A 30 -1.35 -33.03 -4.25
N LEU A 31 -2.52 -32.57 -4.69
CA LEU A 31 -3.34 -31.56 -4.01
C LEU A 31 -2.70 -30.17 -3.82
N GLU A 32 -2.73 -29.38 -4.89
CA GLU A 32 -3.28 -28.02 -4.76
C GLU A 32 -4.73 -28.17 -4.27
N ALA A 33 -4.89 -28.40 -2.97
CA ALA A 33 -6.14 -28.10 -2.31
C ALA A 33 -6.22 -26.57 -2.32
N LEU A 34 -6.99 -26.02 -3.27
CA LEU A 34 -7.63 -24.73 -3.10
C LEU A 34 -8.25 -24.76 -1.70
N MET A 35 -7.65 -24.00 -0.78
CA MET A 35 -8.19 -23.81 0.56
C MET A 35 -9.62 -23.31 0.37
N THR A 36 -10.60 -24.14 0.70
CA THR A 36 -12.01 -23.78 0.53
C THR A 36 -12.34 -22.60 1.44
N ASP A 37 -13.28 -21.75 1.05
CA ASP A 37 -13.70 -20.59 1.87
C ASP A 37 -14.02 -20.99 3.32
N ASP A 38 -14.63 -22.15 3.54
CA ASP A 38 -14.89 -22.70 4.88
C ASP A 38 -13.61 -22.94 5.70
N GLU A 39 -12.51 -23.35 5.07
CA GLU A 39 -11.22 -23.56 5.73
C GLU A 39 -10.55 -22.23 6.09
N LEU A 40 -10.71 -21.21 5.24
CA LEU A 40 -10.27 -19.85 5.51
C LEU A 40 -11.06 -19.26 6.68
N ASP A 41 -12.39 -19.40 6.68
CA ASP A 41 -13.27 -18.92 7.76
C ASP A 41 -12.97 -19.62 9.09
N ILE A 42 -12.72 -20.94 9.07
CA ILE A 42 -12.30 -21.69 10.27
C ILE A 42 -10.93 -21.20 10.77
N ARG A 43 -9.99 -20.89 9.87
CA ARG A 43 -8.68 -20.34 10.25
C ARG A 43 -8.79 -18.92 10.80
N LEU A 44 -9.56 -18.05 10.16
CA LEU A 44 -9.81 -16.68 10.64
C LEU A 44 -10.51 -16.68 12.00
N ASN A 45 -11.51 -17.55 12.21
CA ASN A 45 -12.15 -17.72 13.52
C ASN A 45 -11.21 -18.29 14.58
N ARG A 46 -10.22 -19.11 14.21
CA ARG A 46 -9.16 -19.57 15.15
C ARG A 46 -8.11 -18.49 15.42
N MET A 47 -7.81 -17.62 14.46
CA MET A 47 -6.94 -16.46 14.69
C MET A 47 -7.64 -15.37 15.50
N ALA A 48 -8.97 -15.34 15.51
CA ALA A 48 -9.80 -14.56 16.41
C ALA A 48 -9.87 -15.15 17.84
N ASP A 49 -8.85 -15.89 18.26
CA ASP A 49 -8.65 -16.17 19.68
C ASP A 49 -8.61 -14.84 20.44
N ARG A 50 -9.25 -14.82 21.62
CA ARG A 50 -9.26 -13.62 22.46
C ARG A 50 -7.83 -13.13 22.65
N LEU A 51 -7.62 -11.85 22.42
CA LEU A 51 -6.33 -11.20 22.63
C LEU A 51 -5.81 -11.62 24.02
N PRO A 52 -4.51 -11.92 24.16
CA PRO A 52 -3.95 -12.23 25.47
C PRO A 52 -4.36 -11.15 26.47
N SER A 53 -4.79 -11.54 27.67
CA SER A 53 -5.35 -10.60 28.65
C SER A 53 -4.44 -9.41 28.99
N ALA A 54 -3.12 -9.55 28.76
CA ALA A 54 -2.15 -8.47 28.85
C ALA A 54 -2.35 -7.38 27.78
N VAL A 55 -2.65 -7.77 26.53
CA VAL A 55 -2.95 -6.86 25.42
C VAL A 55 -4.30 -6.17 25.64
N GLU A 56 -5.30 -6.90 26.13
CA GLU A 56 -6.59 -6.30 26.52
C GLU A 56 -6.44 -5.30 27.67
N ALA A 57 -5.59 -5.62 28.66
CA ALA A 57 -5.29 -4.72 29.77
C ALA A 57 -4.59 -3.45 29.30
N GLU A 58 -3.59 -3.57 28.41
CA GLU A 58 -2.87 -2.43 27.86
C GLU A 58 -3.78 -1.54 27.00
N ALA A 59 -4.60 -2.14 26.13
CA ALA A 59 -5.61 -1.40 25.36
C ALA A 59 -6.60 -0.67 26.29
N GLY A 60 -7.02 -1.32 27.38
CA GLY A 60 -7.84 -0.71 28.42
C GLY A 60 -7.16 0.46 29.14
N HIS A 61 -5.85 0.39 29.36
CA HIS A 61 -5.06 1.48 29.93
C HIS A 61 -4.98 2.68 28.99
N VAL A 62 -4.65 2.46 27.72
CA VAL A 62 -4.59 3.52 26.69
C VAL A 62 -5.95 4.19 26.52
N ALA A 63 -7.03 3.42 26.42
CA ALA A 63 -8.40 3.95 26.32
C ALA A 63 -8.79 4.77 27.56
N ARG A 64 -8.35 4.33 28.76
CA ARG A 64 -8.60 5.10 29.98
C ARG A 64 -7.82 6.41 29.97
N ASP A 65 -6.55 6.42 29.58
CA ASP A 65 -5.68 7.60 29.61
C ASP A 65 -6.06 8.66 28.58
N THR A 66 -6.61 8.24 27.44
CA THR A 66 -7.14 9.13 26.42
C THR A 66 -8.53 9.66 26.73
N MET A 67 -9.28 9.03 27.64
CA MET A 67 -10.62 9.49 28.03
C MET A 67 -10.58 10.83 28.81
N PRO A 68 -11.39 11.83 28.40
CA PRO A 68 -11.50 13.10 29.11
C PRO A 68 -11.80 12.95 30.61
N PRO A 69 -11.20 13.76 31.51
CA PRO A 69 -11.34 13.62 32.96
C PRO A 69 -12.78 13.66 33.49
N ARG A 70 -13.70 14.28 32.74
CA ARG A 70 -15.13 14.40 33.11
C ARG A 70 -15.88 13.09 32.95
N LEU A 71 -15.49 12.22 32.00
CA LEU A 71 -16.11 10.91 31.76
C LEU A 71 -15.57 9.85 32.73
N ARG A 72 -14.29 9.94 33.14
CA ARG A 72 -13.65 9.05 34.14
C ARG A 72 -14.34 9.01 35.51
N ARG A 73 -15.07 10.07 35.92
CA ARG A 73 -15.66 10.20 37.27
C ARG A 73 -17.08 9.66 37.41
N GLY A 74 -17.65 9.02 36.40
CA GLY A 74 -18.96 8.34 36.49
C GLY A 74 -20.15 9.25 36.80
N ARG A 75 -19.98 10.57 36.79
CA ARG A 75 -21.10 11.51 36.94
C ARG A 75 -21.83 11.59 35.61
N ALA A 76 -23.00 10.95 35.56
CA ALA A 76 -23.95 11.14 34.48
C ALA A 76 -24.14 12.65 34.26
N PRO A 77 -23.93 13.18 33.04
CA PRO A 77 -24.12 14.59 32.79
C PRO A 77 -25.61 14.93 32.91
N ARG A 78 -26.01 15.50 34.05
CA ARG A 78 -27.40 15.86 34.37
C ARG A 78 -27.84 17.18 33.75
N ALA A 79 -27.41 17.47 32.53
CA ALA A 79 -27.88 18.64 31.80
C ALA A 79 -28.63 18.17 30.54
N PRO A 80 -29.89 18.59 30.34
CA PRO A 80 -30.75 18.11 29.25
C PRO A 80 -30.21 18.43 27.85
N TRP A 81 -29.18 19.26 27.75
CA TRP A 81 -28.47 19.62 26.52
C TRP A 81 -27.23 18.77 26.23
N VAL A 82 -26.82 17.86 27.12
CA VAL A 82 -25.58 17.07 26.94
C VAL A 82 -25.79 15.83 26.08
N LEU A 83 -26.99 15.25 26.09
CA LEU A 83 -27.33 14.10 25.23
C LEU A 83 -27.20 14.42 23.72
N PRO A 84 -27.75 15.52 23.18
CA PRO A 84 -27.55 15.84 21.77
C PRO A 84 -26.09 16.20 21.45
N VAL A 85 -25.34 16.80 22.38
CA VAL A 85 -23.92 17.13 22.18
C VAL A 85 -23.02 15.89 22.22
N VAL A 86 -23.33 14.88 23.04
CA VAL A 86 -22.57 13.62 23.08
C VAL A 86 -22.90 12.74 21.87
N VAL A 87 -24.16 12.72 21.41
CA VAL A 87 -24.54 12.01 20.18
C VAL A 87 -23.96 12.71 18.94
N ALA A 88 -24.06 14.04 18.85
CA ALA A 88 -23.44 14.80 17.77
C ALA A 88 -21.90 14.75 17.82
N GLY A 89 -21.31 14.82 19.01
CA GLY A 89 -19.87 14.70 19.21
C GLY A 89 -19.35 13.28 18.98
N GLY A 90 -20.13 12.25 19.33
CA GLY A 90 -19.83 10.84 19.05
C GLY A 90 -19.91 10.53 17.55
N LEU A 91 -20.94 11.04 16.86
CA LEU A 91 -21.05 10.94 15.41
C LEU A 91 -19.95 11.71 14.68
N ALA A 92 -19.59 12.90 15.18
CA ALA A 92 -18.47 13.68 14.67
C ALA A 92 -17.12 13.00 14.96
N LEU A 93 -16.97 12.27 16.07
CA LEU A 93 -15.79 11.46 16.38
C LEU A 93 -15.74 10.19 15.53
N THR A 94 -16.86 9.55 15.19
CA THR A 94 -16.85 8.42 14.24
C THR A 94 -16.58 8.88 12.81
N ALA A 95 -17.08 10.05 12.40
CA ALA A 95 -16.76 10.66 11.11
C ALA A 95 -15.32 11.23 11.07
N GLY A 96 -14.83 11.73 12.21
CA GLY A 96 -13.45 12.20 12.39
C GLY A 96 -12.45 11.04 12.47
N ALA A 97 -12.84 9.90 13.05
CA ALA A 97 -12.03 8.69 13.08
C ALA A 97 -11.93 8.04 11.70
N SER A 98 -13.00 8.01 10.91
CA SER A 98 -12.93 7.51 9.53
C SER A 98 -12.08 8.39 8.62
N THR A 99 -12.13 9.73 8.78
CA THR A 99 -11.22 10.64 8.05
C THR A 99 -9.78 10.57 8.55
N ALA A 100 -9.55 10.39 9.86
CA ALA A 100 -8.23 10.16 10.41
C ALA A 100 -7.65 8.81 9.97
N VAL A 101 -8.42 7.74 9.85
CA VAL A 101 -7.97 6.44 9.32
C VAL A 101 -7.66 6.54 7.82
N VAL A 102 -8.43 7.33 7.06
CA VAL A 102 -8.14 7.59 5.63
C VAL A 102 -6.91 8.47 5.43
N ALA A 103 -6.61 9.40 6.35
CA ALA A 103 -5.40 10.22 6.34
C ALA A 103 -4.18 9.53 6.98
N MET A 104 -4.39 8.60 7.91
CA MET A 104 -3.39 7.71 8.53
C MET A 104 -3.41 6.34 7.87
N SER A 105 -3.64 6.28 6.55
CA SER A 105 -3.67 5.03 5.80
C SER A 105 -2.24 4.48 5.64
N HIS A 106 -1.67 4.03 6.76
CA HIS A 106 -0.99 2.74 6.81
C HIS A 106 -1.82 1.79 5.95
N TRP A 107 -1.19 1.14 4.98
CA TRP A 107 -1.84 0.06 4.23
C TRP A 107 -2.41 -0.86 5.31
N ALA A 108 -3.73 -1.02 5.33
CA ALA A 108 -4.43 -1.50 6.52
C ALA A 108 -3.79 -2.82 6.97
N GLY A 109 -3.19 -2.83 8.16
CA GLY A 109 -2.55 -4.02 8.73
C GLY A 109 -1.02 -4.12 8.59
N VAL A 110 -0.31 -3.16 7.98
CA VAL A 110 1.17 -3.18 7.95
C VAL A 110 1.77 -2.08 8.82
N SER A 111 2.43 -2.49 9.90
CA SER A 111 3.25 -1.61 10.74
C SER A 111 4.59 -1.34 10.07
N MET A 112 4.97 -0.07 9.95
CA MET A 112 6.31 0.31 9.51
C MET A 112 7.31 0.17 10.67
N PRO A 113 8.53 -0.34 10.42
CA PRO A 113 9.64 -0.17 11.36
C PRO A 113 9.84 1.31 11.70
N ALA A 114 10.13 1.62 12.96
CA ALA A 114 10.26 3.02 13.43
C ALA A 114 11.39 3.80 12.75
N GLN A 115 12.32 3.11 12.08
CA GLN A 115 13.45 3.67 11.34
C GLN A 115 13.10 4.00 9.89
N ASN A 116 11.96 3.52 9.37
CA ASN A 116 11.52 3.80 8.02
C ASN A 116 10.74 5.12 7.98
N ILE A 117 10.75 5.77 6.82
CA ILE A 117 9.84 6.88 6.53
C ILE A 117 8.97 6.53 5.34
N ARG A 118 7.83 7.18 5.26
CA ARG A 118 6.90 7.11 4.13
C ARG A 118 6.65 8.52 3.62
N ASN A 119 6.35 8.66 2.33
CA ASN A 119 5.78 9.89 1.81
C ASN A 119 4.48 10.28 2.55
N THR A 120 4.33 11.58 2.80
CA THR A 120 3.11 12.16 3.37
C THR A 120 2.08 12.41 2.26
N GLN A 121 2.54 12.80 1.07
CA GLN A 121 1.69 13.07 -0.08
C GLN A 121 1.46 11.79 -0.88
N PRO A 122 0.25 11.21 -0.91
CA PRO A 122 0.00 10.00 -1.68
C PRO A 122 0.11 10.28 -3.18
N ILE A 123 0.63 9.31 -3.93
CA ILE A 123 0.59 9.32 -5.39
C ILE A 123 -0.84 8.96 -5.83
N PRO A 124 -1.55 9.83 -6.58
CA PRO A 124 -2.92 9.54 -7.02
C PRO A 124 -2.90 8.59 -8.23
N VAL A 125 -3.73 7.54 -8.17
CA VAL A 125 -3.93 6.61 -9.27
C VAL A 125 -5.43 6.43 -9.49
N THR A 126 -5.92 6.87 -10.64
CA THR A 126 -7.35 6.82 -10.97
C THR A 126 -7.54 6.21 -12.35
N TRP A 127 -8.55 5.35 -12.50
CA TRP A 127 -8.97 4.82 -13.79
C TRP A 127 -10.49 4.64 -13.84
N THR A 128 -11.02 4.48 -15.05
CA THR A 128 -12.43 4.19 -15.28
C THR A 128 -12.56 2.88 -16.05
N THR A 129 -13.39 1.98 -15.53
CA THR A 129 -13.69 0.69 -16.15
C THR A 129 -14.58 0.89 -17.39
N PRO A 130 -14.72 -0.12 -18.26
CA PRO A 130 -15.64 -0.07 -19.40
C PRO A 130 -17.10 0.18 -19.01
N THR A 131 -17.52 -0.17 -17.79
CA THR A 131 -18.88 0.09 -17.27
C THR A 131 -19.08 1.52 -16.79
N GLY A 132 -18.03 2.35 -16.83
CA GLY A 132 -18.06 3.73 -16.35
C GLY A 132 -17.83 3.88 -14.85
N HIS A 133 -17.38 2.81 -14.17
CA HIS A 133 -17.01 2.86 -12.76
C HIS A 133 -15.63 3.51 -12.60
N THR A 134 -15.51 4.52 -11.74
CA THR A 134 -14.22 5.17 -11.46
C THR A 134 -13.62 4.62 -10.18
N GLU A 135 -12.44 4.00 -10.30
CA GLU A 135 -11.62 3.58 -9.17
C GLU A 135 -10.60 4.67 -8.82
N GLN A 136 -10.47 4.96 -7.53
CA GLN A 136 -9.54 5.97 -7.01
C GLN A 136 -8.66 5.36 -5.93
N CYS A 137 -7.37 5.24 -6.25
CA CYS A 137 -6.38 4.66 -5.37
C CYS A 137 -5.29 5.67 -5.02
N ARG A 138 -4.67 5.40 -3.87
CA ARG A 138 -3.55 6.16 -3.33
C ARG A 138 -2.38 5.22 -3.17
N VAL A 139 -1.20 5.71 -3.53
CA VAL A 139 0.03 4.92 -3.50
C VAL A 139 1.06 5.59 -2.59
N TRP A 140 1.79 4.77 -1.86
CA TRP A 140 2.85 5.18 -0.95
C TRP A 140 4.15 4.42 -1.20
N ILE A 141 5.26 5.07 -0.90
CA ILE A 141 6.63 4.59 -1.00
C ILE A 141 7.27 4.72 0.38
N GLU A 142 7.90 3.65 0.85
CA GLU A 142 8.61 3.60 2.13
C GLU A 142 10.10 3.48 1.91
N LEU A 143 10.86 4.35 2.59
CA LEU A 143 12.31 4.35 2.55
C LEU A 143 12.85 3.76 3.85
N ARG A 144 13.74 2.78 3.73
CA ARG A 144 14.57 2.27 4.82
C ARG A 144 15.84 3.08 4.95
N HIS A 145 16.24 3.32 6.20
CA HIS A 145 17.44 4.10 6.57
C HIS A 145 17.51 5.45 5.84
N PRO A 146 16.45 6.27 5.94
CA PRO A 146 16.44 7.58 5.32
C PRO A 146 17.47 8.51 5.94
N THR A 147 17.96 9.43 5.13
CA THR A 147 18.78 10.55 5.58
C THR A 147 17.93 11.79 5.87
N THR A 148 18.49 12.75 6.61
CA THR A 148 17.81 14.01 6.89
C THR A 148 17.42 14.71 5.58
N GLY A 149 16.12 14.93 5.38
CA GLY A 149 15.57 15.59 4.20
C GLY A 149 14.90 14.64 3.21
N ASP A 150 15.15 13.33 3.27
CA ASP A 150 14.62 12.35 2.31
C ASP A 150 13.09 12.39 2.21
N ALA A 151 12.39 12.52 3.35
CA ALA A 151 10.93 12.62 3.37
C ALA A 151 10.44 13.83 2.56
N ALA A 152 11.04 15.00 2.78
CA ALA A 152 10.67 16.23 2.08
C ALA A 152 11.05 16.17 0.59
N THR A 153 12.19 15.54 0.26
CA THR A 153 12.59 15.31 -1.14
C THR A 153 11.61 14.40 -1.86
N LEU A 154 11.21 13.29 -1.23
CA LEU A 154 10.24 12.35 -1.80
C LEU A 154 8.88 13.03 -2.00
N ASP A 155 8.37 13.74 -0.99
CA ASP A 155 7.10 14.46 -1.08
C ASP A 155 7.13 15.56 -2.17
N ALA A 156 8.25 16.29 -2.29
CA ALA A 156 8.44 17.29 -3.35
C ALA A 156 8.49 16.66 -4.74
N ALA A 157 9.19 15.54 -4.90
CA ALA A 157 9.26 14.80 -6.16
C ALA A 157 7.90 14.25 -6.57
N ILE A 158 7.12 13.70 -5.62
CA ILE A 158 5.76 13.23 -5.86
C ILE A 158 4.88 14.39 -6.31
N THR A 159 4.96 15.53 -5.65
CA THR A 159 4.16 16.72 -5.99
C THR A 159 4.53 17.31 -7.36
N ALA A 160 5.80 17.22 -7.74
CA ALA A 160 6.29 17.76 -9.01
C ALA A 160 6.05 16.84 -10.22
N HIS A 161 5.81 15.55 -9.98
CA HIS A 161 5.58 14.56 -11.03
C HIS A 161 4.13 14.61 -11.52
N ASP A 162 3.93 14.51 -12.84
CA ASP A 162 2.60 14.43 -13.43
C ASP A 162 2.10 12.99 -13.40
N TRP A 163 1.20 12.70 -12.46
CA TRP A 163 0.54 11.39 -12.33
C TRP A 163 -0.76 11.30 -13.14
N GLY A 164 -1.13 12.37 -13.85
CA GLY A 164 -2.36 12.44 -14.62
C GLY A 164 -2.42 11.34 -15.67
N GLY A 165 -3.51 10.57 -15.68
CA GLY A 165 -3.73 9.51 -16.68
C GLY A 165 -2.98 8.20 -16.41
N LEU A 166 -1.99 8.17 -15.51
CA LEU A 166 -1.19 6.96 -15.22
C LEU A 166 -2.07 5.75 -14.92
N GLY A 167 -3.05 5.89 -14.04
CA GLY A 167 -3.95 4.78 -13.68
C GLY A 167 -4.70 4.22 -14.89
N GLN A 168 -5.22 5.09 -15.75
CA GLN A 168 -5.92 4.66 -16.97
C GLN A 168 -4.97 3.99 -17.97
N ASP A 169 -3.74 4.49 -18.12
CA ASP A 169 -2.74 3.90 -19.00
C ASP A 169 -2.34 2.51 -18.53
N LEU A 170 -2.10 2.33 -17.22
CA LEU A 170 -1.82 1.04 -16.61
C LEU A 170 -2.99 0.06 -16.76
N TYR A 171 -4.22 0.54 -16.52
CA TYR A 171 -5.44 -0.24 -16.69
C TYR A 171 -5.61 -0.75 -18.14
N ASN A 172 -5.38 0.13 -19.11
CA ASN A 172 -5.52 -0.17 -20.54
C ASN A 172 -4.39 -1.05 -21.10
N ALA A 173 -3.19 -1.00 -20.53
CA ALA A 173 -2.04 -1.77 -20.98
C ALA A 173 -2.17 -3.27 -20.68
N ALA A 174 -2.99 -3.64 -19.69
CA ALA A 174 -3.27 -5.02 -19.36
C ALA A 174 -4.49 -5.55 -20.15
N PRO A 175 -4.49 -6.81 -20.61
CA PRO A 175 -5.67 -7.41 -21.19
C PRO A 175 -6.81 -7.40 -20.15
N VAL A 176 -7.95 -6.81 -20.51
CA VAL A 176 -9.14 -6.71 -19.65
C VAL A 176 -9.62 -8.13 -19.32
N GLY A 177 -9.94 -8.39 -18.05
CA GLY A 177 -10.58 -9.63 -17.62
C GLY A 177 -11.92 -9.86 -18.33
N ALA A 178 -12.43 -11.09 -18.30
CA ALA A 178 -13.66 -11.46 -19.02
C ALA A 178 -14.96 -10.83 -18.47
N GLY A 179 -14.89 -10.00 -17.42
CA GLY A 179 -16.02 -9.39 -16.73
C GLY A 179 -16.14 -7.89 -16.98
N ALA A 180 -17.38 -7.38 -17.06
CA ALA A 180 -17.66 -5.97 -17.32
C ALA A 180 -17.21 -5.04 -16.17
N ASP A 181 -17.31 -5.51 -14.92
CA ASP A 181 -16.87 -4.79 -13.72
C ASP A 181 -15.40 -5.03 -13.37
N ASP A 182 -14.77 -6.00 -14.05
CA ASP A 182 -13.34 -6.25 -13.98
C ASP A 182 -12.75 -6.26 -12.55
N PRO A 183 -13.17 -7.21 -11.70
CA PRO A 183 -12.77 -7.28 -10.29
C PRO A 183 -11.24 -7.39 -10.09
N ASP A 184 -10.53 -7.86 -11.12
CA ASP A 184 -9.07 -8.01 -11.11
C ASP A 184 -8.35 -6.72 -11.56
N GLY A 185 -9.09 -5.64 -11.86
CA GLY A 185 -8.55 -4.37 -12.33
C GLY A 185 -7.55 -3.75 -11.35
N GLU A 186 -7.86 -3.78 -10.05
CA GLU A 186 -6.96 -3.29 -9.00
C GLU A 186 -5.64 -4.06 -8.98
N GLU A 187 -5.69 -5.40 -9.00
CA GLU A 187 -4.49 -6.24 -8.99
C GLU A 187 -3.61 -5.98 -10.20
N ARG A 188 -4.20 -5.86 -11.40
CA ARG A 188 -3.43 -5.58 -12.63
C ARG A 188 -2.80 -4.19 -12.62
N VAL A 189 -3.53 -3.16 -12.20
CA VAL A 189 -2.97 -1.80 -12.05
C VAL A 189 -1.84 -1.82 -11.03
N SER A 190 -2.03 -2.49 -9.88
CA SER A 190 -1.00 -2.66 -8.85
C SER A 190 0.26 -3.33 -9.41
N GLY A 191 0.11 -4.47 -10.09
CA GLY A 191 1.25 -5.19 -10.68
C GLY A 191 2.01 -4.35 -11.72
N ALA A 192 1.30 -3.60 -12.56
CA ALA A 192 1.88 -2.73 -13.57
C ALA A 192 2.52 -1.45 -12.99
N LEU A 193 2.08 -1.02 -11.81
CA LEU A 193 2.57 0.18 -11.12
C LEU A 193 3.95 -0.05 -10.47
N ALA A 194 4.26 -1.26 -10.02
CA ALA A 194 5.53 -1.59 -9.36
C ALA A 194 6.79 -1.07 -10.11
N PRO A 195 6.99 -1.37 -11.43
CA PRO A 195 8.15 -0.87 -12.16
C PRO A 195 8.15 0.66 -12.34
N VAL A 196 6.97 1.30 -12.38
CA VAL A 196 6.86 2.77 -12.47
C VAL A 196 7.34 3.41 -11.17
N VAL A 197 6.90 2.87 -10.03
CA VAL A 197 7.32 3.33 -8.70
C VAL A 197 8.82 3.12 -8.49
N GLN A 198 9.35 1.98 -8.94
CA GLN A 198 10.79 1.70 -8.90
C GLN A 198 11.58 2.72 -9.72
N ALA A 199 11.19 2.95 -10.98
CA ALA A 199 11.85 3.94 -11.84
C ALA A 199 11.76 5.37 -11.27
N PHE A 200 10.62 5.73 -10.68
CA PHE A 200 10.44 7.03 -10.02
C PHE A 200 11.35 7.18 -8.79
N ALA A 201 11.47 6.13 -7.97
CA ALA A 201 12.35 6.13 -6.81
C ALA A 201 13.83 6.25 -7.20
N GLU A 202 14.26 5.53 -8.24
CA GLU A 202 15.62 5.62 -8.79
C GLU A 202 15.94 7.02 -9.35
N GLN A 203 14.98 7.66 -10.01
CA GLN A 203 15.12 9.03 -10.50
C GLN A 203 15.22 10.05 -9.35
N THR A 204 14.41 9.86 -8.31
CA THR A 204 14.39 10.74 -7.13
C THR A 204 15.63 10.56 -6.25
N PHE A 205 16.09 9.30 -6.12
CA PHE A 205 17.20 8.91 -5.28
C PHE A 205 18.15 7.99 -6.07
N PRO A 206 19.08 8.56 -6.87
CA PRO A 206 20.01 7.77 -7.66
C PRO A 206 20.81 6.77 -6.82
N GLY A 207 20.76 5.50 -7.22
CA GLY A 207 21.46 4.41 -6.53
C GLY A 207 20.75 3.88 -5.26
N ILE A 208 19.49 4.26 -5.03
CA ILE A 208 18.68 3.63 -3.97
C ILE A 208 18.46 2.15 -4.28
N GLY A 209 18.61 1.29 -3.27
CA GLY A 209 18.28 -0.12 -3.41
C GLY A 209 16.76 -0.37 -3.45
N TRP A 210 16.35 -1.56 -3.88
CA TRP A 210 14.97 -2.01 -3.82
C TRP A 210 14.85 -3.25 -2.93
N LEU A 211 13.85 -3.32 -2.05
CA LEU A 211 13.65 -4.49 -1.20
C LEU A 211 13.41 -5.74 -2.05
N GLY A 212 14.08 -6.84 -1.71
CA GLY A 212 14.05 -8.09 -2.46
C GLY A 212 15.19 -8.22 -3.47
N GLU A 213 15.86 -7.12 -3.83
CA GLU A 213 17.00 -7.11 -4.74
C GLU A 213 18.32 -6.96 -4.00
N ASN A 214 18.86 -8.03 -3.38
CA ASN A 214 20.21 -8.12 -2.80
C ASN A 214 20.71 -6.92 -1.95
N ALA A 215 19.83 -6.02 -1.52
CA ALA A 215 20.20 -4.81 -0.80
C ALA A 215 20.61 -5.22 0.60
N ALA A 216 21.80 -4.77 1.02
CA ALA A 216 22.25 -5.00 2.38
C ALA A 216 21.20 -4.48 3.37
N SER A 217 21.03 -5.16 4.51
CA SER A 217 20.01 -4.82 5.50
C SER A 217 20.19 -3.40 6.05
N ASP A 218 21.42 -2.89 6.05
CA ASP A 218 21.81 -1.55 6.46
C ASP A 218 21.82 -0.52 5.32
N ALA A 219 21.65 -0.94 4.06
CA ALA A 219 21.61 -0.03 2.93
C ALA A 219 20.31 0.76 2.86
N ARG A 220 20.43 1.99 2.35
CA ARG A 220 19.31 2.84 1.98
C ARG A 220 18.57 2.23 0.80
N ALA A 221 17.28 1.96 0.97
CA ALA A 221 16.47 1.26 -0.02
C ALA A 221 15.02 1.73 0.05
N VAL A 222 14.27 1.53 -1.03
CA VAL A 222 12.81 1.44 -0.93
C VAL A 222 12.50 0.10 -0.26
N ASP A 223 12.00 0.17 0.97
CA ASP A 223 11.67 -1.01 1.78
C ASP A 223 10.35 -1.62 1.32
N ALA A 224 9.41 -0.77 0.93
CA ALA A 224 8.11 -1.19 0.46
C ALA A 224 7.43 -0.10 -0.36
N TRP A 225 6.41 -0.51 -1.10
CA TRP A 225 5.41 0.37 -1.65
C TRP A 225 4.04 -0.30 -1.50
N GLY A 226 2.98 0.47 -1.49
CA GLY A 226 1.63 -0.05 -1.35
C GLY A 226 0.60 0.84 -2.00
N MET A 227 -0.53 0.25 -2.37
CA MET A 227 -1.68 0.92 -2.94
C MET A 227 -2.91 0.66 -2.06
N THR A 228 -3.80 1.64 -1.96
CA THR A 228 -5.10 1.48 -1.29
C THR A 228 -6.15 2.23 -2.08
N CYS A 229 -7.18 1.51 -2.49
CA CYS A 229 -8.32 2.05 -3.22
C CYS A 229 -9.43 2.46 -2.27
N ALA A 230 -9.99 3.65 -2.50
CA ALA A 230 -11.17 4.09 -1.79
C ALA A 230 -12.41 3.52 -2.49
N PRO A 231 -13.39 2.97 -1.76
CA PRO A 231 -14.64 2.54 -2.38
C PRO A 231 -15.31 3.73 -3.06
N ALA A 232 -15.91 3.51 -4.23
CA ALA A 232 -16.62 4.55 -4.96
C ALA A 232 -17.66 5.25 -4.06
N SER A 233 -17.61 6.58 -4.03
CA SER A 233 -18.54 7.45 -3.29
C SER A 233 -19.81 7.75 -4.08
#